data_AF-A0AAV4K3F1-F1
#
_entry.id   AF-A0AAV4K3F1-F1
#
_cell.length_a   1.000
_cell.length_b   1.000
_cell.length_c   1.000
_cell.angle_alpha   90.00
_cell.angle_beta   90.00
_cell.angle_gamma   90.00
#
_symmetry.space_group_name_H-M   'P 1'
#
loop_
_entity.id
_entity.type
_entity.pdbx_description
1 polymer ?
#
loop_
_entity_poly.entity_id
_entity_poly.type
_entity_poly.pdbx_seq_one_letter_code
_entity_poly.pdbx_strand_id
1 'polypeptide(L)'
;MTLAEQPDLTAAELLEAHYGLTADALGLTAEGYAQRLTLWERAVEARPVERREAGLRALALRAWVTRLVAQADKFRAEGEITVERDILGRIEVVRSWLAAAEAEGAGPAAATGPANPSPELVPWGIG
;
A
#
# COMPACT_ATOMS: atom_id res chain seq x y z
N MET A 1 7.01 10.41 -24.94
CA MET A 1 6.86 11.42 -23.87
C MET A 1 7.71 10.93 -22.71
N THR A 2 8.87 11.53 -22.52
CA THR A 2 9.88 11.12 -21.55
C THR A 2 9.53 11.68 -20.17
N LEU A 3 9.61 10.84 -19.14
CA LEU A 3 9.33 11.10 -17.71
C LEU A 3 10.19 12.21 -17.06
N ALA A 4 10.87 13.05 -17.84
CA ALA A 4 11.85 14.03 -17.37
C ALA A 4 11.25 15.43 -17.08
N GLU A 5 9.94 15.62 -17.23
CA GLU A 5 9.28 16.93 -17.07
C GLU A 5 7.97 16.84 -16.26
N GLN A 6 7.93 16.01 -15.21
CA GLN A 6 6.92 16.22 -14.17
C GLN A 6 7.54 17.09 -13.07
N PRO A 7 6.89 18.19 -12.66
CA PRO A 7 7.33 18.95 -11.48
C PRO A 7 7.39 18.01 -10.28
N ASP A 8 8.21 18.33 -9.26
CA ASP A 8 8.26 17.59 -7.99
C ASP A 8 6.85 17.55 -7.36
N LEU A 9 6.03 16.59 -7.77
CA LEU A 9 4.70 16.37 -7.23
C LEU A 9 4.87 15.95 -5.78
N THR A 10 4.13 16.60 -4.89
CA THR A 10 4.04 16.15 -3.51
C THR A 10 3.46 14.73 -3.47
N ALA A 11 3.75 14.00 -2.40
CA ALA A 11 3.20 12.67 -2.19
C ALA A 11 1.66 12.64 -2.28
N ALA A 12 0.98 13.70 -1.84
CA ALA A 12 -0.47 13.84 -1.95
C ALA A 12 -0.92 13.98 -3.41
N GLU A 13 -0.31 14.89 -4.17
CA GLU A 13 -0.64 15.11 -5.59
C GLU A 13 -0.37 13.86 -6.43
N LEU A 14 0.69 13.12 -6.11
CA LEU A 14 0.99 11.85 -6.76
C LEU A 14 -0.10 10.80 -6.51
N LEU A 15 -0.53 10.63 -5.25
CA LEU A 15 -1.58 9.67 -4.91
C LEU A 15 -2.94 10.04 -5.51
N GLU A 16 -3.26 11.33 -5.55
CA GLU A 16 -4.46 11.84 -6.22
C GLU A 16 -4.40 11.63 -7.73
N ALA A 17 -3.29 11.98 -8.38
CA ALA A 17 -3.14 11.85 -9.83
C ALA A 17 -3.19 10.38 -10.31
N HIS A 18 -2.56 9.46 -9.57
CA HIS A 18 -2.47 8.06 -9.99
C HIS A 18 -3.69 7.23 -9.62
N TYR A 19 -4.36 7.55 -8.50
CA TYR A 19 -5.40 6.67 -7.93
C TYR A 19 -6.66 7.41 -7.47
N GLY A 20 -6.73 8.73 -7.60
CA GLY A 20 -7.82 9.54 -7.05
C GLY A 20 -7.89 9.49 -5.51
N LEU A 21 -6.76 9.22 -4.85
CA LEU A 21 -6.72 8.83 -3.45
C LEU A 21 -6.57 10.05 -2.54
N THR A 22 -7.72 10.62 -2.16
CA THR A 22 -7.84 11.81 -1.30
C THR A 22 -8.10 11.44 0.17
N ALA A 23 -8.14 12.46 1.04
CA ALA A 23 -8.56 12.30 2.43
C ALA A 23 -9.94 11.64 2.56
N ASP A 24 -10.91 12.09 1.74
CA ASP A 24 -12.27 11.56 1.74
C ASP A 24 -12.33 10.10 1.27
N ALA A 25 -11.53 9.73 0.27
CA ALA A 25 -11.45 8.36 -0.22
C ALA A 25 -10.99 7.38 0.89
N LEU A 26 -10.11 7.84 1.78
CA LEU A 26 -9.65 7.09 2.94
C LEU A 26 -10.57 7.23 4.17
N GLY A 27 -11.58 8.10 4.11
CA GLY A 27 -12.44 8.43 5.25
C GLY A 27 -11.68 9.13 6.39
N LEU A 28 -10.69 9.95 6.05
CA LEU A 28 -9.87 10.73 6.96
C LEU A 28 -10.23 12.21 6.88
N THR A 29 -9.97 12.95 7.97
CA THR A 29 -9.93 14.41 7.91
C THR A 29 -8.71 14.87 7.12
N ALA A 30 -8.71 16.11 6.61
CA ALA A 30 -7.54 16.68 5.94
C ALA A 30 -6.27 16.62 6.82
N GLU A 31 -6.40 16.92 8.11
CA GLU A 31 -5.31 16.82 9.07
C GLU A 31 -4.85 15.36 9.27
N GLY A 32 -5.79 14.43 9.44
CA GLY A 32 -5.49 13.01 9.60
C GLY A 32 -4.82 12.42 8.35
N TYR A 33 -5.21 12.87 7.17
CA TYR A 33 -4.57 12.52 5.90
C TYR A 33 -3.13 13.04 5.84
N ALA A 34 -2.90 14.32 6.17
CA ALA A 34 -1.55 14.90 6.19
C ALA A 34 -0.63 14.18 7.18
N GLN A 35 -1.10 13.90 8.40
CA GLN A 35 -0.35 13.14 9.40
C GLN A 35 -0.02 11.73 8.89
N ARG A 36 -0.98 11.05 8.27
CA ARG A 36 -0.79 9.71 7.71
C ARG A 36 0.23 9.73 6.58
N LEU A 37 0.18 10.73 5.71
CA LEU A 37 1.12 10.92 4.61
C LEU A 37 2.55 11.07 5.13
N THR A 38 2.77 11.93 6.13
CA THR A 38 4.08 12.09 6.79
C THR A 38 4.60 10.77 7.38
N LEU A 39 3.73 9.95 7.97
CA LEU A 39 4.13 8.64 8.49
C LEU A 39 4.54 7.68 7.38
N TRP A 40 3.85 7.69 6.24
CA TRP A 40 4.20 6.86 5.09
C TRP A 40 5.50 7.31 4.43
N GLU A 41 5.70 8.62 4.25
CA GLU A 41 6.94 9.20 3.73
C GLU A 41 8.15 8.79 4.59
N ARG A 42 8.03 8.91 5.92
CA ARG A 42 9.05 8.43 6.86
C ARG A 42 9.29 6.92 6.76
N ALA A 43 8.23 6.13 6.58
CA ALA A 43 8.35 4.67 6.47
C ALA A 43 9.08 4.22 5.19
N VAL A 44 9.06 5.03 4.14
CA VAL A 44 9.78 4.73 2.89
C VAL A 44 11.13 5.43 2.80
N GLU A 45 11.47 6.34 3.72
CA GLU A 45 12.71 7.11 3.72
C GLU A 45 13.97 6.20 3.74
N ALA A 46 13.91 5.08 4.45
CA ALA A 46 14.99 4.09 4.49
C ALA A 46 15.17 3.30 3.17
N ARG A 47 14.26 3.45 2.20
CA ARG A 47 14.33 2.78 0.90
C ARG A 47 15.18 3.59 -0.10
N PRO A 48 15.79 2.92 -1.11
CA PRO A 48 16.40 3.60 -2.24
C PRO A 48 15.41 4.57 -2.91
N VAL A 49 15.90 5.73 -3.36
CA VAL A 49 15.06 6.84 -3.89
C VAL A 49 14.13 6.35 -4.99
N GLU A 50 14.63 5.49 -5.88
CA GLU A 50 13.90 4.92 -7.03
C GLU A 50 12.74 4.01 -6.60
N ARG A 51 12.73 3.53 -5.35
CA ARG A 51 11.72 2.63 -4.79
C ARG A 51 10.83 3.31 -3.76
N ARG A 52 11.12 4.55 -3.38
CA ARG A 52 10.35 5.29 -2.36
C ARG A 52 8.93 5.52 -2.82
N GLU A 53 8.77 5.96 -4.07
CA GLU A 53 7.46 6.24 -4.66
C GLU A 53 6.58 4.99 -4.71
N ALA A 54 7.10 3.89 -5.26
CA ALA A 54 6.37 2.62 -5.29
C ALA A 54 6.01 2.12 -3.87
N GLY A 55 6.92 2.32 -2.90
CA GLY A 55 6.65 2.04 -1.49
C GLY A 55 5.52 2.90 -0.91
N LEU A 56 5.49 4.19 -1.23
CA LEU A 56 4.46 5.13 -0.79
C LEU A 56 3.11 4.74 -1.37
N ARG A 57 3.06 4.46 -2.69
CA ARG A 57 1.87 3.96 -3.39
C ARG A 57 1.35 2.68 -2.74
N ALA A 58 2.21 1.72 -2.45
CA ALA A 58 1.83 0.47 -1.80
C ALA A 58 1.23 0.68 -0.39
N LEU A 59 1.80 1.59 0.41
CA LEU A 59 1.27 1.93 1.74
C LEU A 59 -0.12 2.57 1.65
N ALA A 60 -0.32 3.51 0.72
CA ALA A 60 -1.61 4.17 0.51
C ALA A 60 -2.67 3.18 0.02
N LEU A 61 -2.33 2.33 -0.96
CA LEU A 61 -3.24 1.31 -1.51
C LEU A 61 -3.63 0.27 -0.44
N ARG A 62 -2.71 -0.15 0.43
CA ARG A 62 -3.04 -1.04 1.56
C ARG A 62 -4.05 -0.39 2.50
N ALA A 63 -3.86 0.88 2.86
CA ALA A 63 -4.79 1.60 3.71
C ALA A 63 -6.18 1.73 3.07
N TRP A 64 -6.23 1.96 1.75
CA TRP A 64 -7.49 2.01 1.02
C TRP A 64 -8.20 0.65 0.99
N VAL A 65 -7.47 -0.44 0.74
CA VAL A 65 -8.03 -1.81 0.83
C VAL A 65 -8.61 -2.06 2.22
N THR A 66 -7.89 -1.73 3.29
CA THR A 66 -8.39 -1.88 4.67
C THR A 66 -9.69 -1.09 4.89
N ARG A 67 -9.75 0.14 4.38
CA ARG A 67 -10.95 0.98 4.47
C ARG A 67 -12.14 0.37 3.74
N LEU A 68 -11.93 -0.11 2.52
CA LEU A 68 -12.97 -0.75 1.70
C LEU A 68 -13.47 -2.05 2.34
N VAL A 69 -12.58 -2.87 2.91
CA VAL A 69 -12.97 -4.08 3.65
C VAL A 69 -13.90 -3.72 4.81
N ALA A 70 -13.55 -2.70 5.60
CA ALA A 70 -14.41 -2.24 6.69
C ALA A 70 -15.78 -1.69 6.20
N GLN A 71 -15.85 -1.09 5.00
CA GLN A 71 -17.13 -0.70 4.41
C GLN A 71 -17.95 -1.92 3.99
N ALA A 72 -17.33 -2.89 3.32
CA ALA A 72 -18.00 -4.12 2.92
C ALA A 72 -18.59 -4.87 4.13
N ASP A 73 -17.81 -4.98 5.22
CA ASP A 73 -18.27 -5.62 6.45
C ASP A 73 -19.44 -4.87 7.10
N LYS A 74 -19.43 -3.53 7.07
CA LYS A 74 -20.55 -2.72 7.52
C LYS A 74 -21.81 -3.01 6.71
N PHE A 75 -21.75 -2.94 5.39
CA PHE A 75 -22.92 -3.15 4.53
C PHE A 75 -23.43 -4.60 4.57
N ARG A 76 -22.52 -5.56 4.75
CA ARG A 76 -22.90 -6.96 5.03
C ARG A 76 -23.74 -7.07 6.30
N ALA A 77 -23.34 -6.39 7.38
CA ALA A 77 -24.08 -6.39 8.64
C ALA A 77 -25.46 -5.69 8.52
N GLU A 78 -25.58 -4.70 7.63
CA GLU A 78 -26.83 -3.98 7.33
C GLU A 78 -27.74 -4.72 6.33
N GLY A 79 -27.25 -5.77 5.65
CA GLY A 79 -27.99 -6.53 4.65
C GLY A 79 -28.01 -5.90 3.25
N GLU A 80 -27.14 -4.93 2.98
CA GLU A 80 -27.07 -4.16 1.73
C GLU A 80 -26.17 -4.86 0.69
N ILE A 81 -26.68 -5.97 0.14
CA ILE A 81 -25.89 -6.91 -0.70
C ILE A 81 -25.34 -6.26 -1.98
N THR A 82 -26.11 -5.36 -2.61
CA THR A 82 -25.67 -4.68 -3.85
C THR A 82 -24.45 -3.79 -3.58
N VAL A 83 -24.49 -3.04 -2.47
CA VAL A 83 -23.39 -2.13 -2.09
C VAL A 83 -22.17 -2.93 -1.63
N GLU A 84 -22.38 -4.00 -0.86
CA GLU A 84 -21.30 -4.93 -0.49
C GLU A 84 -20.58 -5.46 -1.74
N ARG A 85 -21.34 -5.98 -2.71
CA ARG A 85 -20.77 -6.58 -3.93
C ARG A 85 -19.99 -5.57 -4.76
N ASP A 86 -20.48 -4.32 -4.86
CA ASP A 86 -19.76 -3.25 -5.54
C ASP A 86 -18.42 -2.94 -4.85
N ILE A 87 -18.41 -2.84 -3.52
CA ILE A 87 -17.19 -2.61 -2.75
C ILE A 87 -16.19 -3.76 -2.91
N LEU A 88 -16.65 -5.01 -2.88
CA LEU A 88 -15.79 -6.18 -3.14
C LEU A 88 -15.16 -6.11 -4.54
N GLY A 89 -15.91 -5.69 -5.56
CA GLY A 89 -15.37 -5.46 -6.90
C GLY A 89 -14.26 -4.39 -6.92
N ARG A 90 -14.46 -3.28 -6.20
CA ARG A 90 -13.43 -2.24 -6.04
C ARG A 90 -12.19 -2.75 -5.32
N ILE A 91 -12.36 -3.57 -4.28
CA ILE A 91 -11.23 -4.17 -3.56
C ILE A 91 -10.33 -4.98 -4.50
N GLU A 92 -10.91 -5.76 -5.41
CA GLU A 92 -10.12 -6.56 -6.36
C GLU A 92 -9.33 -5.68 -7.34
N VAL A 93 -9.92 -4.58 -7.81
CA VAL A 93 -9.20 -3.59 -8.64
C VAL A 93 -8.04 -2.98 -7.86
N VAL A 94 -8.29 -2.49 -6.64
CA VAL A 94 -7.25 -1.85 -5.81
C VAL A 94 -6.14 -2.85 -5.44
N ARG A 95 -6.48 -4.13 -5.19
CA ARG A 95 -5.49 -5.19 -4.96
C ARG A 95 -4.58 -5.42 -6.17
N SER A 96 -5.11 -5.33 -7.38
CA SER A 96 -4.29 -5.43 -8.60
C SER A 96 -3.28 -4.29 -8.70
N TRP A 97 -3.69 -3.06 -8.37
CA TRP A 97 -2.79 -1.90 -8.32
C TRP A 97 -1.76 -2.03 -7.21
N LEU A 98 -2.15 -2.56 -6.05
CA LEU A 98 -1.25 -2.83 -4.95
C LEU A 98 -0.16 -3.82 -5.36
N ALA A 99 -0.54 -4.93 -6.01
CA ALA A 99 0.41 -5.92 -6.49
C ALA A 99 1.41 -5.32 -7.49
N ALA A 100 0.95 -4.45 -8.39
CA ALA A 100 1.83 -3.72 -9.32
C ALA A 100 2.81 -2.80 -8.58
N ALA A 101 2.33 -1.98 -7.64
CA ALA A 101 3.18 -1.09 -6.85
C ALA A 101 4.21 -1.85 -5.99
N GLU A 102 3.82 -3.00 -5.42
CA GLU A 102 4.73 -3.87 -4.66
C GLU A 102 5.80 -4.50 -5.56
N ALA A 103 5.43 -4.94 -6.77
CA ALA A 103 6.37 -5.49 -7.75
C ALA A 103 7.38 -4.43 -8.22
N GLU A 104 6.93 -3.21 -8.50
CA GLU A 104 7.79 -2.07 -8.84
C GLU A 104 8.76 -1.74 -7.68
N GLY A 105 8.26 -1.76 -6.43
CA GLY A 105 9.06 -1.48 -5.23
C GLY A 105 10.05 -2.59 -4.85
N ALA A 106 9.84 -3.83 -5.31
CA ALA A 106 10.76 -4.94 -5.05
C ALA A 106 12.04 -4.87 -5.91
N GLY A 107 11.97 -4.24 -7.09
CA GLY A 107 13.03 -4.26 -8.11
C GLY A 107 13.21 -5.66 -8.75
N PRO A 108 14.08 -5.82 -9.76
CA PRO A 108 14.40 -7.14 -10.27
C PRO A 108 14.95 -7.95 -9.10
N ALA A 109 14.32 -9.09 -8.82
CA ALA A 109 14.83 -10.04 -7.84
C ALA A 109 16.29 -10.33 -8.23
N ALA A 110 17.25 -9.85 -7.44
CA ALA A 110 18.55 -10.46 -7.46
C ALA A 110 18.27 -11.96 -7.25
N ALA A 111 18.71 -12.79 -8.18
CA ALA A 111 18.73 -14.23 -8.03
C ALA A 111 19.59 -14.52 -6.80
N THR A 112 18.96 -14.44 -5.64
CA THR A 112 19.58 -14.69 -4.36
C THR A 112 19.64 -16.20 -4.30
N GLY A 113 20.85 -16.72 -4.17
CA GLY A 113 21.14 -18.14 -4.04
C GLY A 113 20.34 -18.80 -2.90
N PRO A 114 20.57 -20.10 -2.67
CA PRO A 114 19.65 -20.99 -1.98
C PRO A 114 19.07 -20.36 -0.72
N ALA A 115 17.74 -20.32 -0.69
CA ALA A 115 16.95 -19.77 0.39
C ALA A 115 17.30 -20.42 1.73
N ASN A 116 17.46 -19.57 2.74
CA ASN A 116 17.33 -19.84 4.18
C ASN A 116 18.50 -20.53 4.89
N PRO A 117 19.33 -19.80 5.66
CA PRO A 117 19.88 -20.33 6.91
C PRO A 117 18.82 -20.11 8.00
N SER A 118 17.94 -21.09 8.21
CA SER A 118 17.25 -21.16 9.49
C SER A 118 18.32 -21.21 10.60
N PRO A 119 18.19 -20.43 11.69
CA PRO A 119 19.06 -20.63 12.84
C PRO A 119 18.83 -22.03 13.40
N GLU A 120 19.88 -22.86 13.41
CA GLU A 120 19.87 -24.13 14.13
C GLU A 120 19.63 -23.85 15.62
N LEU A 121 18.44 -24.20 16.10
CA LEU A 121 18.15 -24.19 17.52
C LEU A 121 18.92 -25.35 18.17
N VAL A 122 20.04 -25.02 18.81
CA VAL A 122 20.78 -25.95 19.67
C VAL A 122 19.84 -26.39 20.81
N PRO A 123 19.56 -27.70 20.97
CA PRO A 123 18.80 -28.16 22.12
C PRO A 123 19.62 -27.90 23.38
N TRP A 124 19.08 -27.08 24.29
CA TRP A 124 19.60 -26.93 25.63
C TRP A 124 19.49 -28.29 26.33
N GLY A 125 20.59 -29.04 26.34
CA GLY A 125 20.71 -30.27 27.10
C GLY A 125 20.55 -29.96 28.59
N ILE A 126 19.61 -30.64 29.23
CA ILE A 126 19.66 -30.89 30.66
C ILE A 126 20.44 -32.20 30.81
N GLY A 127 21.69 -32.07 31.27
CA GLY A 127 22.38 -33.15 31.99
C GLY A 127 21.90 -33.21 33.43
#